data_AF-A0A9D6F2Z1-F1
#
_entry.id   AF-A0A9D6F2Z1-F1
#
_cell.length_a   1.000
_cell.length_b   1.000
_cell.length_c   1.000
_cell.angle_alpha   90.00
_cell.angle_beta   90.00
_cell.angle_gamma   90.00
#
_symmetry.space_group_name_H-M   'P 1'
#
loop_
_entity.id
_entity.type
_entity.pdbx_description
1 polymer ?
#
loop_
_entity_poly.entity_id
_entity_poly.type
_entity_poly.pdbx_seq_one_letter_code
_entity_poly.pdbx_strand_id
1 'polypeptide(L)'
;MRFIGALLIGLLAPRFASGQGAKTFTNTLGMKFARIEPGRFIMGTGAEAPKSRAEWSERDHDEAPAHPVTISKGYFLGAHEVTNVQYEAFDPGHKAWRGKRGSSRADDEPVAYVSWHDANAFCKWLAKKEGKPYRLPTEAEWENACRAGTATRFHTGDKLTLSDANFSNVLASKPRKVGSFPPNAWGLFDMHGNVAEWCLDWYGPYAAGAQTDPVGRAGGYARVTRGWSFLRANLNPTRYGRSANRAGHLPEDANAYTGFRVVLGEMPKTTPLPVVLEAYQKNVKQNHPQPLSRGGERGEEPWFINYVKERRHPIIPKDSWGPIFSQHNHYSAIGVCPNGDVLACWYTCVSESGREMAQACSRLRAGADKWDEACLFFDVPDVNDHAPVLFCDGKRIFHFCTQSLFGWDNASNIVRWSDDNGVTWSHPRIMVTRDAKDRLSQPCSAFQASDGTLVLACDGDNHVDERLMISKDRGLTWKVARGDMRKAYGGKYVIHPAIVPTKDGAILSFLRGQHLMPVLTSKDWGDTWAARTTPFPGIGTGQKIAALRLASGAILLCAHDNKNTLVGGGTYAALSLDDGKTWPHVRKVEGVGGYMSVAQARDAKIYLFGTRMGCVAFNEAWVREGKGVAEK
;
A
#
# COMPACT_ATOMS: atom_id res chain seq x y z
N MET A 1 79.04 5.26 -14.76
CA MET A 1 77.69 4.92 -15.28
C MET A 1 76.68 5.84 -14.61
N ARG A 2 75.98 6.63 -15.42
CA ARG A 2 75.06 7.72 -15.01
C ARG A 2 73.66 7.14 -14.77
N PHE A 3 73.02 7.50 -13.66
CA PHE A 3 71.57 7.41 -13.53
C PHE A 3 70.99 8.82 -13.71
N ILE A 4 70.18 8.98 -14.76
CA ILE A 4 69.44 10.19 -15.08
C ILE A 4 68.02 10.01 -14.52
N GLY A 5 67.58 10.96 -13.70
CA GLY A 5 66.18 11.07 -13.27
C GLY A 5 65.28 11.53 -14.41
N ALA A 6 64.10 10.93 -14.52
CA ALA A 6 63.05 11.37 -15.42
C ALA A 6 61.88 11.93 -14.61
N LEU A 7 61.68 13.24 -14.80
CA LEU A 7 60.59 14.07 -14.34
C LEU A 7 59.31 13.66 -15.08
N LEU A 8 58.29 13.14 -14.40
CA LEU A 8 56.96 12.94 -14.99
C LEU A 8 56.13 14.23 -14.85
N ILE A 9 55.86 14.83 -16.00
CA ILE A 9 55.02 16.01 -16.20
C ILE A 9 53.57 15.66 -15.88
N GLY A 10 52.94 16.44 -15.00
CA GLY A 10 51.52 16.33 -14.66
C GLY A 10 50.64 16.69 -15.85
N LEU A 11 49.75 15.76 -16.23
CA LEU A 11 48.60 16.03 -17.08
C LEU A 11 47.49 16.63 -16.21
N LEU A 12 47.31 17.94 -16.35
CA LEU A 12 46.15 18.68 -15.85
C LEU A 12 44.87 18.06 -16.40
N ALA A 13 44.01 17.56 -15.51
CA ALA A 13 42.62 17.27 -15.82
C ALA A 13 41.91 18.57 -16.30
N PRO A 14 40.95 18.50 -17.25
CA PRO A 14 40.26 19.69 -17.71
C PRO A 14 39.46 20.29 -16.55
N ARG A 15 39.69 21.58 -16.31
CA ARG A 15 38.83 22.41 -15.43
C ARG A 15 37.40 22.36 -15.98
N PHE A 16 36.44 22.05 -15.10
CA PHE A 16 35.02 22.26 -15.36
C PHE A 16 34.81 23.71 -15.81
N ALA A 17 34.13 23.89 -16.95
CA ALA A 17 33.74 25.19 -17.43
C ALA A 17 32.83 25.87 -16.39
N SER A 18 33.31 26.99 -15.86
CA SER A 18 32.53 27.93 -15.07
C SER A 18 31.49 28.64 -15.94
N GLY A 19 30.23 28.61 -15.51
CA GLY A 19 29.28 29.72 -15.63
C GLY A 19 28.88 30.18 -17.04
N GLN A 20 28.08 29.40 -17.76
CA GLN A 20 26.98 29.99 -18.52
C GLN A 20 25.71 29.74 -17.71
N GLY A 21 25.07 30.81 -17.21
CA GLY A 21 23.78 30.68 -16.54
C GLY A 21 22.82 29.89 -17.43
N ALA A 22 22.07 28.96 -16.83
CA ALA A 22 21.10 28.15 -17.58
C ALA A 22 20.23 29.09 -18.43
N LYS A 23 20.06 28.79 -19.73
CA LYS A 23 19.14 29.57 -20.57
C LYS A 23 17.77 29.48 -19.93
N THR A 24 17.21 30.62 -19.54
CA THR A 24 15.88 30.68 -18.91
C THR A 24 14.85 31.25 -19.86
N PHE A 25 13.59 30.85 -19.67
CA PHE A 25 12.45 31.52 -20.29
C PHE A 25 11.29 31.60 -19.30
N THR A 26 10.39 32.55 -19.51
CA THR A 26 9.16 32.71 -18.74
C THR A 26 7.96 32.53 -19.66
N ASN A 27 6.98 31.70 -19.26
CA ASN A 27 5.79 31.45 -20.07
C ASN A 27 4.65 32.47 -19.81
N THR A 28 3.49 32.27 -20.43
CA THR A 28 2.34 33.18 -20.30
C THR A 28 1.69 33.20 -18.90
N LEU A 29 2.04 32.25 -18.03
CA LEU A 29 1.58 32.17 -16.63
C LEU A 29 2.63 32.70 -15.64
N GLY A 30 3.74 33.27 -16.12
CA GLY A 30 4.83 33.73 -15.28
C GLY A 30 5.71 32.60 -14.73
N MET A 31 5.55 31.36 -15.22
CA MET A 31 6.39 30.23 -14.82
C MET A 31 7.78 30.40 -15.44
N LYS A 32 8.82 30.35 -14.60
CA LYS A 32 10.22 30.35 -15.04
C LYS A 32 10.67 28.93 -15.33
N PHE A 33 11.43 28.75 -16.40
CA PHE A 33 12.01 27.48 -16.79
C PHE A 33 13.52 27.59 -16.95
N ALA A 34 14.23 26.53 -16.63
CA ALA A 34 15.66 26.37 -16.87
C ALA A 34 15.89 25.35 -17.97
N ARG A 35 16.79 25.66 -18.90
CA ARG A 35 17.25 24.73 -19.94
C ARG A 35 18.14 23.66 -19.33
N ILE A 36 17.77 22.41 -19.54
CA ILE A 36 18.58 21.23 -19.22
C ILE A 36 19.17 20.72 -20.53
N GLU A 37 20.49 20.66 -20.61
CA GLU A 37 21.17 20.18 -21.82
C GLU A 37 21.22 18.63 -21.86
N PRO A 38 21.31 18.03 -23.06
CA PRO A 38 21.54 16.59 -23.21
C PRO A 38 22.75 16.14 -22.38
N GLY A 39 22.68 14.92 -21.86
CA GLY A 39 23.73 14.42 -20.97
C GLY A 39 23.55 12.97 -20.58
N ARG A 40 24.48 12.49 -19.75
CA ARG A 40 24.47 11.14 -19.21
C ARG A 40 24.66 11.19 -17.70
N PHE A 41 23.95 10.34 -16.99
CA PHE A 41 24.09 10.19 -15.54
C PHE A 41 23.86 8.74 -15.13
N ILE A 42 24.16 8.42 -13.88
CA ILE A 42 23.80 7.13 -13.27
C ILE A 42 22.48 7.34 -12.53
N MET A 43 21.43 6.65 -12.97
CA MET A 43 20.12 6.64 -12.33
C MET A 43 20.08 5.58 -11.24
N GLY A 44 19.50 5.90 -10.09
CA GLY A 44 19.44 5.02 -8.93
C GLY A 44 20.74 4.98 -8.12
N THR A 45 20.85 3.99 -7.22
CA THR A 45 22.04 3.76 -6.39
C THR A 45 22.20 2.28 -6.01
N GLY A 46 23.46 1.83 -5.91
CA GLY A 46 23.80 0.45 -5.59
C GLY A 46 23.60 -0.53 -6.75
N ALA A 47 24.45 -1.55 -6.83
CA ALA A 47 24.38 -2.56 -7.88
C ALA A 47 23.25 -3.58 -7.66
N GLU A 48 22.86 -3.82 -6.41
CA GLU A 48 21.86 -4.81 -6.00
C GLU A 48 20.98 -4.23 -4.88
N ALA A 49 19.84 -4.85 -4.57
CA ALA A 49 19.02 -4.47 -3.43
C ALA A 49 19.79 -4.61 -2.08
N PRO A 50 19.43 -3.85 -1.03
CA PRO A 50 20.03 -3.98 0.30
C PRO A 50 19.96 -5.42 0.82
N LYS A 51 21.06 -5.88 1.44
CA LYS A 51 21.14 -7.23 2.04
C LYS A 51 21.17 -7.20 3.58
N SER A 52 21.14 -6.02 4.16
CA SER A 52 21.17 -5.82 5.61
C SER A 52 20.36 -4.60 6.03
N ARG A 53 19.99 -4.52 7.32
CA ARG A 53 19.32 -3.34 7.89
C ARG A 53 20.12 -2.06 7.70
N ALA A 54 21.45 -2.17 7.84
CA ALA A 54 22.36 -1.04 7.72
C ALA A 54 22.44 -0.54 6.28
N GLU A 55 22.43 -1.43 5.28
CA GLU A 55 22.33 -0.99 3.89
C GLU A 55 20.96 -0.36 3.59
N TRP A 56 19.89 -0.98 4.08
CA TRP A 56 18.53 -0.51 3.86
C TRP A 56 18.24 0.83 4.53
N SER A 57 18.89 1.16 5.66
CA SER A 57 18.73 2.49 6.28
C SER A 57 19.31 3.61 5.43
N GLU A 58 20.23 3.28 4.54
CA GLU A 58 21.00 4.24 3.74
C GLU A 58 20.43 4.47 2.33
N ARG A 59 19.74 3.47 1.76
CA ARG A 59 19.11 3.50 0.43
C ARG A 59 17.92 2.56 0.38
N ASP A 60 16.95 2.85 -0.48
CA ASP A 60 15.84 1.93 -0.70
C ASP A 60 16.17 0.82 -1.72
N HIS A 61 15.39 -0.24 -1.69
CA HIS A 61 15.61 -1.45 -2.48
C HIS A 61 15.34 -1.26 -3.98
N ASP A 62 14.41 -0.38 -4.31
CA ASP A 62 13.93 -0.04 -5.65
C ASP A 62 14.76 1.07 -6.32
N GLU A 63 15.75 1.62 -5.62
CA GLU A 63 16.80 2.46 -6.21
C GLU A 63 17.84 1.63 -7.00
N ALA A 64 17.82 0.30 -6.88
CA ALA A 64 18.73 -0.62 -7.54
C ALA A 64 18.05 -1.41 -8.70
N PRO A 65 18.81 -1.84 -9.71
CA PRO A 65 20.23 -1.54 -9.94
C PRO A 65 20.44 -0.12 -10.45
N ALA A 66 21.49 0.53 -9.95
CA ALA A 66 22.01 1.76 -10.53
C ALA A 66 22.47 1.50 -11.98
N HIS A 67 22.06 2.35 -12.92
CA HIS A 67 22.31 2.09 -14.34
C HIS A 67 22.56 3.38 -15.14
N PRO A 68 23.32 3.30 -16.25
CA PRO A 68 23.57 4.48 -17.09
C PRO A 68 22.32 4.91 -17.86
N VAL A 69 21.97 6.18 -17.77
CA VAL A 69 20.89 6.79 -18.55
C VAL A 69 21.45 7.93 -19.40
N THR A 70 21.05 7.97 -20.67
CA THR A 70 21.32 9.08 -21.59
C THR A 70 20.04 9.86 -21.81
N ILE A 71 20.07 11.17 -21.54
CA ILE A 71 19.08 12.13 -22.00
C ILE A 71 19.60 12.69 -23.33
N SER A 72 18.98 12.29 -24.44
CA SER A 72 19.50 12.57 -25.79
C SER A 72 19.15 13.96 -26.31
N LYS A 73 18.11 14.59 -25.76
CA LYS A 73 17.61 15.90 -26.19
C LYS A 73 17.46 16.84 -25.00
N GLY A 74 17.86 18.09 -25.21
CA GLY A 74 17.68 19.13 -24.22
C GLY A 74 16.20 19.53 -24.12
N TYR A 75 15.77 19.83 -22.92
CA TYR A 75 14.40 20.25 -22.60
C TYR A 75 14.45 21.42 -21.62
N PHE A 76 13.32 22.08 -21.43
CA PHE A 76 13.18 23.06 -20.37
C PHE A 76 12.38 22.46 -19.22
N LEU A 77 12.82 22.65 -17.99
CA LEU A 77 12.11 22.23 -16.79
C LEU A 77 11.71 23.47 -15.99
N GLY A 78 10.51 23.45 -15.40
CA GLY A 78 10.08 24.47 -14.46
C GLY A 78 11.11 24.63 -13.36
N ALA A 79 11.60 25.86 -13.17
CA ALA A 79 12.56 26.19 -12.13
C ALA A 79 11.99 25.95 -10.73
N HIS A 80 10.66 25.96 -10.62
CA HIS A 80 9.88 25.73 -9.42
C HIS A 80 8.75 24.73 -9.72
N GLU A 81 8.15 24.20 -8.68
CA GLU A 81 6.83 23.57 -8.73
C GLU A 81 5.77 24.55 -9.25
N VAL A 82 4.69 24.03 -9.81
CA VAL A 82 3.52 24.83 -10.19
C VAL A 82 2.90 25.41 -8.93
N THR A 83 2.62 26.71 -8.89
CA THR A 83 2.00 27.36 -7.73
C THR A 83 0.48 27.25 -7.75
N ASN A 84 -0.19 27.49 -6.62
CA ASN A 84 -1.65 27.50 -6.57
C ASN A 84 -2.27 28.48 -7.57
N VAL A 85 -1.76 29.72 -7.66
CA VAL A 85 -2.34 30.72 -8.59
C VAL A 85 -2.12 30.35 -10.06
N GLN A 86 -1.01 29.67 -10.37
CA GLN A 86 -0.76 29.16 -11.73
C GLN A 86 -1.73 28.02 -12.07
N TYR A 87 -1.92 27.08 -11.15
CA TYR A 87 -2.87 25.98 -11.33
C TYR A 87 -4.32 26.47 -11.45
N GLU A 88 -4.70 27.51 -10.71
CA GLU A 88 -6.04 28.09 -10.76
C GLU A 88 -6.36 28.83 -12.07
N ALA A 89 -5.36 29.17 -12.87
CA ALA A 89 -5.59 29.63 -14.23
C ALA A 89 -6.17 28.51 -15.14
N PHE A 90 -5.94 27.25 -14.79
CA PHE A 90 -6.52 26.07 -15.42
C PHE A 90 -7.82 25.63 -14.73
N ASP A 91 -7.79 25.49 -13.42
CA ASP A 91 -8.94 25.06 -12.60
C ASP A 91 -9.17 26.01 -11.42
N PRO A 92 -10.00 27.07 -11.60
CA PRO A 92 -10.33 28.01 -10.53
C PRO A 92 -10.98 27.36 -9.30
N GLY A 93 -11.62 26.19 -9.46
CA GLY A 93 -12.25 25.44 -8.37
C GLY A 93 -11.25 24.95 -7.33
N HIS A 94 -9.96 24.87 -7.69
CA HIS A 94 -8.89 24.45 -6.80
C HIS A 94 -8.75 25.30 -5.53
N LYS A 95 -9.19 26.56 -5.59
CA LYS A 95 -9.15 27.48 -4.45
C LYS A 95 -9.87 26.95 -3.20
N ALA A 96 -10.86 26.08 -3.37
CA ALA A 96 -11.59 25.43 -2.27
C ALA A 96 -10.76 24.36 -1.51
N TRP A 97 -9.69 23.84 -2.13
CA TRP A 97 -8.81 22.81 -1.56
C TRP A 97 -7.64 23.38 -0.76
N ARG A 98 -7.31 24.65 -0.97
CA ARG A 98 -6.22 25.34 -0.26
C ARG A 98 -6.35 25.21 1.26
N GLY A 99 -5.24 24.89 1.92
CA GLY A 99 -5.15 24.80 3.39
C GLY A 99 -5.85 23.59 4.00
N LYS A 100 -6.58 22.76 3.23
CA LYS A 100 -7.19 21.53 3.74
C LYS A 100 -6.11 20.60 4.26
N ARG A 101 -6.31 20.01 5.44
CA ARG A 101 -5.36 19.12 6.14
C ARG A 101 -3.91 19.64 6.18
N GLY A 102 -3.72 20.97 6.26
CA GLY A 102 -2.40 21.58 6.35
C GLY A 102 -1.63 21.66 5.02
N SER A 103 -2.30 21.45 3.89
CA SER A 103 -1.75 21.68 2.55
C SER A 103 -1.54 23.16 2.23
N SER A 104 -1.03 23.43 1.03
CA SER A 104 -0.71 24.75 0.52
C SER A 104 -1.93 25.67 0.53
N ARG A 105 -1.72 26.92 0.94
CA ARG A 105 -2.74 27.96 1.13
C ARG A 105 -2.46 29.20 0.30
N ALA A 106 -1.21 29.67 0.25
CA ALA A 106 -0.88 30.93 -0.42
C ALA A 106 -0.81 30.79 -1.94
N ASP A 107 -0.89 31.90 -2.67
CA ASP A 107 -0.85 31.92 -4.14
C ASP A 107 0.47 31.41 -4.71
N ASP A 108 1.57 31.70 -4.01
CA ASP A 108 2.95 31.39 -4.41
C ASP A 108 3.53 30.14 -3.72
N GLU A 109 2.70 29.39 -2.98
CA GLU A 109 3.02 28.05 -2.50
C GLU A 109 2.75 27.01 -3.60
N PRO A 110 3.46 25.86 -3.59
CA PRO A 110 3.28 24.82 -4.59
C PRO A 110 1.84 24.28 -4.54
N VAL A 111 1.27 23.97 -5.69
CA VAL A 111 -0.02 23.27 -5.75
C VAL A 111 0.15 21.87 -5.15
N ALA A 112 -0.80 21.48 -4.29
CA ALA A 112 -0.93 20.13 -3.75
C ALA A 112 -2.41 19.73 -3.82
N TYR A 113 -2.81 18.56 -3.33
CA TYR A 113 -4.19 18.06 -3.46
C TYR A 113 -4.63 17.83 -4.91
N VAL A 114 -3.68 17.59 -5.81
CA VAL A 114 -3.93 17.29 -7.22
C VAL A 114 -3.52 15.85 -7.50
N SER A 115 -4.37 15.12 -8.20
CA SER A 115 -4.06 13.77 -8.66
C SER A 115 -3.06 13.82 -9.82
N TRP A 116 -2.48 12.67 -10.20
CA TRP A 116 -1.67 12.60 -11.41
C TRP A 116 -2.47 13.00 -12.66
N HIS A 117 -3.76 12.64 -12.68
CA HIS A 117 -4.66 13.01 -13.78
C HIS A 117 -4.86 14.53 -13.87
N ASP A 118 -5.04 15.20 -12.73
CA ASP A 118 -5.16 16.66 -12.63
C ASP A 118 -3.89 17.37 -13.12
N ALA A 119 -2.71 16.91 -12.65
CA ALA A 119 -1.41 17.47 -13.03
C ALA A 119 -1.12 17.29 -14.53
N ASN A 120 -1.43 16.12 -15.08
CA ASN A 120 -1.28 15.86 -16.51
C ASN A 120 -2.30 16.66 -17.35
N ALA A 121 -3.52 16.87 -16.84
CA ALA A 121 -4.52 17.71 -17.50
C ALA A 121 -4.09 19.18 -17.56
N PHE A 122 -3.50 19.72 -16.49
CA PHE A 122 -2.88 21.04 -16.48
C PHE A 122 -1.82 21.17 -17.59
N CYS A 123 -0.93 20.19 -17.70
CA CYS A 123 0.12 20.22 -18.72
C CYS A 123 -0.46 20.21 -20.14
N LYS A 124 -1.47 19.36 -20.41
CA LYS A 124 -2.18 19.31 -21.70
C LYS A 124 -2.90 20.62 -22.03
N TRP A 125 -3.54 21.23 -21.03
CA TRP A 125 -4.18 22.53 -21.19
C TRP A 125 -3.16 23.61 -21.53
N LEU A 126 -2.04 23.67 -20.81
CA LEU A 126 -0.97 24.63 -21.06
C LEU A 126 -0.35 24.42 -22.45
N ALA A 127 -0.18 23.16 -22.87
CA ALA A 127 0.27 22.79 -24.21
C ALA A 127 -0.63 23.35 -25.31
N LYS A 128 -1.95 23.18 -25.16
CA LYS A 128 -2.94 23.73 -26.08
C LYS A 128 -2.95 25.27 -26.05
N LYS A 129 -2.87 25.87 -24.87
CA LYS A 129 -2.91 27.33 -24.67
C LYS A 129 -1.76 28.03 -25.39
N GLU A 130 -0.56 27.46 -25.35
CA GLU A 130 0.64 28.11 -25.92
C GLU A 130 1.14 27.49 -27.24
N GLY A 131 0.51 26.41 -27.73
CA GLY A 131 0.96 25.69 -28.92
C GLY A 131 2.35 25.06 -28.76
N LYS A 132 2.67 24.57 -27.55
CA LYS A 132 4.00 24.08 -27.15
C LYS A 132 3.89 22.72 -26.45
N PRO A 133 4.91 21.83 -26.53
CA PRO A 133 4.84 20.50 -25.94
C PRO A 133 5.09 20.52 -24.42
N TYR A 134 4.08 20.93 -23.63
CA TYR A 134 4.13 20.85 -22.17
C TYR A 134 3.66 19.50 -21.64
N ARG A 135 4.35 18.98 -20.62
CA ARG A 135 4.09 17.67 -20.01
C ARG A 135 4.68 17.57 -18.60
N LEU A 136 4.35 16.50 -17.89
CA LEU A 136 5.10 16.08 -16.71
C LEU A 136 6.51 15.61 -17.10
N PRO A 137 7.51 15.74 -16.19
CA PRO A 137 8.82 15.14 -16.41
C PRO A 137 8.71 13.62 -16.46
N THR A 138 9.55 12.98 -17.26
CA THR A 138 9.86 11.57 -17.03
C THR A 138 10.64 11.45 -15.72
N GLU A 139 10.57 10.29 -15.10
CA GLU A 139 11.31 9.99 -13.88
C GLU A 139 12.82 10.22 -14.04
N ALA A 140 13.38 9.79 -15.17
CA ALA A 140 14.79 9.97 -15.48
C ALA A 140 15.17 11.43 -15.67
N GLU A 141 14.33 12.23 -16.33
CA GLU A 141 14.53 13.68 -16.44
C GLU A 141 14.50 14.36 -15.07
N TRP A 142 13.60 13.92 -14.19
CA TRP A 142 13.51 14.47 -12.83
C TRP A 142 14.76 14.15 -12.02
N GLU A 143 15.22 12.89 -11.99
CA GLU A 143 16.41 12.51 -11.22
C GLU A 143 17.68 13.20 -11.75
N ASN A 144 17.84 13.25 -13.08
CA ASN A 144 18.91 13.99 -13.72
C ASN A 144 18.91 15.47 -13.30
N ALA A 145 17.72 16.10 -13.36
CA ALA A 145 17.52 17.48 -12.98
C ALA A 145 17.79 17.72 -11.49
N CYS A 146 17.37 16.81 -10.61
CA CYS A 146 17.64 16.88 -9.18
C CYS A 146 19.15 16.86 -8.90
N ARG A 147 19.85 15.87 -9.48
CA ARG A 147 21.30 15.69 -9.31
C ARG A 147 22.11 16.86 -9.87
N ALA A 148 21.68 17.45 -10.99
CA ALA A 148 22.36 18.58 -11.63
C ALA A 148 23.88 18.38 -11.81
N GLY A 149 24.28 17.16 -12.17
CA GLY A 149 25.68 16.77 -12.37
C GLY A 149 26.38 16.15 -11.16
N THR A 150 25.76 16.09 -9.98
CA THR A 150 26.33 15.39 -8.82
C THR A 150 26.04 13.88 -8.84
N ALA A 151 26.91 13.12 -8.18
CA ALA A 151 26.70 11.68 -7.92
C ALA A 151 26.34 11.41 -6.44
N THR A 152 26.29 12.47 -5.61
CA THR A 152 26.05 12.42 -4.17
C THR A 152 24.58 12.13 -3.85
N ARG A 153 24.27 11.93 -2.56
CA ARG A 153 22.90 11.66 -2.09
C ARG A 153 21.92 12.77 -2.38
N PHE A 154 22.39 14.01 -2.30
CA PHE A 154 21.64 15.23 -2.57
C PHE A 154 22.47 16.11 -3.52
N HIS A 155 21.85 17.08 -4.18
CA HIS A 155 22.61 18.07 -4.96
C HIS A 155 23.47 18.98 -4.08
N THR A 156 23.21 19.01 -2.76
CA THR A 156 24.00 19.69 -1.74
C THR A 156 25.18 18.86 -1.21
N GLY A 157 25.40 17.65 -1.73
CA GLY A 157 26.40 16.70 -1.27
C GLY A 157 25.78 15.53 -0.50
N ASP A 158 26.42 15.10 0.59
CA ASP A 158 25.98 13.92 1.36
C ASP A 158 25.01 14.26 2.50
N LYS A 159 24.73 15.54 2.71
CA LYS A 159 23.86 16.03 3.78
C LYS A 159 22.81 16.99 3.23
N LEU A 160 21.64 16.95 3.85
CA LEU A 160 20.53 17.86 3.61
C LEU A 160 20.15 18.49 4.95
N THR A 161 20.13 19.82 5.03
CA THR A 161 19.84 20.58 6.26
C THR A 161 18.66 21.52 6.04
N LEU A 162 18.03 21.99 7.13
CA LEU A 162 16.82 22.83 7.04
C LEU A 162 17.03 24.17 6.30
N SER A 163 18.26 24.60 6.01
CA SER A 163 18.55 25.74 5.14
C SER A 163 18.54 25.40 3.64
N ASP A 164 18.57 24.12 3.31
CA ASP A 164 18.69 23.60 1.94
C ASP A 164 17.35 23.21 1.33
N ALA A 165 16.39 22.77 2.14
CA ALA A 165 15.06 22.39 1.67
C ALA A 165 14.01 22.35 2.81
N ASN A 166 12.73 22.38 2.43
CA ASN A 166 11.60 22.20 3.35
C ASN A 166 11.22 20.70 3.49
N PHE A 167 11.93 19.95 4.32
CA PHE A 167 11.77 18.48 4.41
C PHE A 167 11.45 17.92 5.82
N SER A 168 11.33 18.76 6.84
CA SER A 168 11.12 18.31 8.23
C SER A 168 10.42 19.38 9.08
N ASN A 169 9.77 18.95 10.17
CA ASN A 169 8.98 19.82 11.04
C ASN A 169 9.48 19.85 12.49
N VAL A 170 9.90 21.02 12.96
CA VAL A 170 10.15 21.24 14.39
C VAL A 170 8.84 21.52 15.15
N LEU A 171 7.74 21.88 14.46
CA LEU A 171 6.32 21.81 14.87
C LEU A 171 5.53 22.59 13.80
N ALA A 172 4.55 21.97 13.13
CA ALA A 172 3.71 22.59 12.09
C ALA A 172 4.43 23.07 10.81
N SER A 173 5.21 22.19 10.16
CA SER A 173 5.65 22.43 8.78
C SER A 173 4.44 22.63 7.88
N LYS A 174 4.52 23.66 7.06
CA LYS A 174 3.57 23.97 5.99
C LYS A 174 4.37 24.09 4.71
N PRO A 175 3.73 23.96 3.55
CA PRO A 175 4.30 24.40 2.30
C PRO A 175 4.86 25.81 2.44
N ARG A 176 6.00 26.04 1.80
CA ARG A 176 6.64 27.34 1.69
C ARG A 176 6.42 27.86 0.28
N LYS A 177 6.53 29.18 0.15
CA LYS A 177 6.65 29.83 -1.15
C LYS A 177 7.70 29.10 -1.98
N VAL A 178 7.40 28.82 -3.24
CA VAL A 178 8.37 28.18 -4.13
C VAL A 178 9.62 29.06 -4.30
N GLY A 179 10.78 28.44 -4.36
CA GLY A 179 12.07 29.13 -4.46
C GLY A 179 12.57 29.73 -3.15
N SER A 180 12.06 29.29 -2.01
CA SER A 180 12.50 29.78 -0.68
C SER A 180 13.90 29.27 -0.29
N PHE A 181 14.39 28.22 -0.96
CA PHE A 181 15.67 27.57 -0.65
C PHE A 181 16.65 27.74 -1.81
N PRO A 182 17.98 27.56 -1.61
CA PRO A 182 18.95 27.70 -2.68
C PRO A 182 18.68 26.74 -3.86
N PRO A 183 18.87 27.18 -5.12
CA PRO A 183 18.75 26.29 -6.26
C PRO A 183 19.95 25.36 -6.39
N ASN A 184 19.79 24.27 -7.13
CA ASN A 184 20.91 23.44 -7.57
C ASN A 184 21.71 24.13 -8.70
N ALA A 185 22.77 23.46 -9.19
CA ALA A 185 23.68 24.00 -10.19
C ALA A 185 23.03 24.38 -11.54
N TRP A 186 21.80 23.90 -11.79
CA TRP A 186 21.04 24.20 -13.01
C TRP A 186 19.94 25.25 -12.81
N GLY A 187 19.87 25.87 -11.62
CA GLY A 187 18.88 26.90 -11.33
C GLY A 187 17.49 26.35 -11.00
N LEU A 188 17.41 25.09 -10.58
CA LEU A 188 16.17 24.45 -10.15
C LEU A 188 16.06 24.49 -8.63
N PHE A 189 14.89 24.87 -8.14
CA PHE A 189 14.59 25.05 -6.72
C PHE A 189 13.79 23.87 -6.17
N ASP A 190 13.84 23.72 -4.84
CA ASP A 190 12.98 22.82 -4.06
C ASP A 190 13.06 21.32 -4.41
N MET A 191 14.10 20.88 -5.13
CA MET A 191 14.23 19.49 -5.62
C MET A 191 14.26 18.41 -4.51
N HIS A 192 14.50 18.80 -3.25
CA HIS A 192 14.60 17.88 -2.10
C HIS A 192 13.50 18.08 -1.04
N GLY A 193 12.48 18.88 -1.31
CA GLY A 193 11.45 19.17 -0.32
C GLY A 193 10.29 19.99 -0.84
N ASN A 194 9.60 20.64 0.10
CA ASN A 194 8.35 21.34 -0.13
C ASN A 194 7.23 20.37 -0.50
N VAL A 195 7.14 19.88 -1.72
CA VAL A 195 6.21 18.80 -2.10
C VAL A 195 6.94 17.74 -2.92
N ALA A 196 6.52 16.48 -2.77
CA ALA A 196 6.91 15.45 -3.73
C ALA A 196 6.26 15.76 -5.08
N GLU A 197 6.83 15.27 -6.17
CA GLU A 197 6.41 15.69 -7.50
C GLU A 197 6.03 14.52 -8.40
N TRP A 198 4.84 14.63 -9.01
CA TRP A 198 4.39 13.69 -10.02
C TRP A 198 5.34 13.64 -11.22
N CYS A 199 5.78 12.43 -11.53
CA CYS A 199 6.41 12.09 -12.81
C CYS A 199 5.38 11.43 -13.74
N LEU A 200 5.71 11.35 -15.03
CA LEU A 200 4.84 10.73 -16.02
C LEU A 200 4.75 9.21 -15.84
N ASP A 201 5.84 8.58 -15.39
CA ASP A 201 6.11 7.15 -15.47
C ASP A 201 5.18 6.32 -14.58
N TRP A 202 4.86 5.12 -15.07
CA TRP A 202 4.37 4.06 -14.19
C TRP A 202 5.53 3.50 -13.38
N TYR A 203 5.30 3.33 -12.08
CA TYR A 203 6.27 2.72 -11.20
C TYR A 203 6.46 1.22 -11.53
N GLY A 204 7.69 0.76 -11.35
CA GLY A 204 8.06 -0.65 -11.38
C GLY A 204 9.57 -0.80 -11.24
N PRO A 205 10.07 -2.04 -11.11
CA PRO A 205 11.49 -2.29 -10.85
C PRO A 205 12.37 -1.73 -11.96
N TYR A 206 13.58 -1.28 -11.64
CA TYR A 206 14.55 -0.91 -12.67
C TYR A 206 14.99 -2.12 -13.49
N ALA A 207 15.35 -1.87 -14.75
CA ALA A 207 16.02 -2.83 -15.59
C ALA A 207 17.51 -2.50 -15.62
N ALA A 208 18.36 -3.51 -15.44
CA ALA A 208 19.79 -3.35 -15.61
C ALA A 208 20.16 -2.95 -17.05
N GLY A 209 21.33 -2.33 -17.21
CA GLY A 209 21.88 -1.95 -18.51
C GLY A 209 21.61 -0.50 -18.89
N ALA A 210 22.31 -0.03 -19.93
CA ALA A 210 22.22 1.35 -20.37
C ALA A 210 20.87 1.64 -21.06
N GLN A 211 20.28 2.79 -20.74
CA GLN A 211 19.01 3.24 -21.30
C GLN A 211 19.18 4.63 -21.95
N THR A 212 18.35 4.93 -22.95
CA THR A 212 18.29 6.26 -23.59
C THR A 212 16.85 6.74 -23.55
N ASP A 213 16.64 7.92 -22.97
CA ASP A 213 15.34 8.55 -22.75
C ASP A 213 14.26 7.58 -22.23
N PRO A 214 14.48 6.90 -21.10
CA PRO A 214 13.51 5.93 -20.59
C PRO A 214 12.21 6.63 -20.17
N VAL A 215 11.10 5.91 -20.35
CA VAL A 215 9.72 6.38 -20.04
C VAL A 215 9.00 5.43 -19.08
N GLY A 216 9.79 4.68 -18.29
CA GLY A 216 9.29 3.76 -17.28
C GLY A 216 8.66 2.50 -17.86
N ARG A 217 7.76 1.91 -17.08
CA ARG A 217 7.03 0.68 -17.43
C ARG A 217 5.75 0.99 -18.20
N ALA A 218 5.25 0.03 -18.96
CA ALA A 218 4.02 0.15 -19.74
C ALA A 218 2.76 0.28 -18.86
N GLY A 219 2.83 -0.17 -17.60
CA GLY A 219 1.74 -0.14 -16.64
C GLY A 219 2.23 -0.43 -15.22
N GLY A 220 1.36 -0.21 -14.23
CA GLY A 220 1.63 -0.45 -12.82
C GLY A 220 0.44 -0.03 -11.97
N TYR A 221 0.55 -0.15 -10.64
CA TYR A 221 -0.47 0.32 -9.72
C TYR A 221 -0.31 1.80 -9.37
N ALA A 222 0.94 2.29 -9.31
CA ALA A 222 1.29 3.63 -8.89
C ALA A 222 2.01 4.41 -10.00
N ARG A 223 1.84 5.73 -10.00
CA ARG A 223 2.68 6.66 -10.77
C ARG A 223 3.84 7.10 -9.89
N VAL A 224 5.00 7.30 -10.51
CA VAL A 224 6.20 7.70 -9.79
C VAL A 224 6.02 9.10 -9.22
N THR A 225 6.42 9.27 -7.96
CA THR A 225 6.71 10.57 -7.37
C THR A 225 8.17 10.65 -6.95
N ARG A 226 8.74 11.85 -7.08
CA ARG A 226 10.15 12.09 -6.76
C ARG A 226 10.31 13.27 -5.81
N GLY A 227 11.46 13.31 -5.15
CA GLY A 227 11.76 14.29 -4.11
C GLY A 227 11.08 13.94 -2.79
N TRP A 228 10.97 14.94 -1.93
CA TRP A 228 10.31 14.80 -0.64
C TRP A 228 9.40 15.99 -0.37
N SER A 229 8.71 15.99 0.75
CA SER A 229 7.76 17.04 1.10
C SER A 229 7.98 17.56 2.51
N PHE A 230 7.17 18.55 2.90
CA PHE A 230 7.13 19.10 4.25
C PHE A 230 6.65 18.10 5.33
N LEU A 231 6.52 16.80 5.04
CA LEU A 231 6.04 15.75 5.96
C LEU A 231 6.85 15.68 7.27
N ARG A 232 6.24 15.16 8.35
CA ARG A 232 6.74 15.24 9.74
C ARG A 232 8.09 14.54 10.00
N ALA A 233 8.78 14.99 11.05
CA ALA A 233 10.14 14.61 11.46
C ALA A 233 10.32 13.21 12.10
N ASN A 234 9.24 12.49 12.45
CA ASN A 234 9.36 11.11 12.96
C ASN A 234 9.62 10.08 11.85
N LEU A 235 9.51 10.52 10.59
CA LEU A 235 10.04 9.83 9.43
C LEU A 235 11.46 10.36 9.19
N ASN A 236 12.40 9.50 8.80
CA ASN A 236 13.77 9.92 8.47
C ASN A 236 13.75 10.65 7.11
N PRO A 237 13.65 11.98 7.06
CA PRO A 237 13.34 12.68 5.80
C PRO A 237 14.54 12.73 4.86
N THR A 238 15.76 12.65 5.40
CA THR A 238 16.99 12.54 4.62
C THR A 238 17.14 11.17 3.98
N ARG A 239 16.41 10.15 4.46
CA ARG A 239 16.25 8.89 3.72
C ARG A 239 15.48 9.16 2.42
N TYR A 240 14.26 9.62 2.53
CA TYR A 240 13.37 9.71 1.37
C TYR A 240 13.63 10.93 0.46
N GLY A 241 14.36 11.94 0.94
CA GLY A 241 14.73 13.12 0.16
C GLY A 241 15.95 12.95 -0.75
N ARG A 242 16.58 11.78 -0.81
CA ARG A 242 17.73 11.53 -1.71
C ARG A 242 17.34 11.77 -3.16
N SER A 243 18.29 12.21 -4.00
CA SER A 243 18.08 12.34 -5.44
C SER A 243 17.63 11.03 -6.10
N ALA A 244 18.17 9.90 -5.62
CA ALA A 244 17.87 8.56 -6.12
C ALA A 244 16.54 7.98 -5.59
N ASN A 245 16.02 8.50 -4.46
CA ASN A 245 14.78 7.99 -3.88
C ASN A 245 13.65 8.15 -4.88
N ARG A 246 12.76 7.16 -4.89
CA ARG A 246 11.56 7.17 -5.69
C ARG A 246 10.42 6.65 -4.82
N ALA A 247 9.31 7.34 -4.88
CA ALA A 247 8.07 6.96 -4.24
C ALA A 247 7.01 6.76 -5.32
N GLY A 248 5.80 6.43 -4.90
CA GLY A 248 4.69 6.35 -5.82
C GLY A 248 3.38 6.52 -5.10
N HIS A 249 2.37 6.91 -5.86
CA HIS A 249 1.00 7.03 -5.37
C HIS A 249 0.05 6.53 -6.45
N LEU A 250 -1.14 6.09 -6.04
CA LEU A 250 -2.19 5.76 -7.00
C LEU A 250 -2.50 6.98 -7.88
N PRO A 251 -2.78 6.82 -9.19
CA PRO A 251 -2.99 7.96 -10.10
C PRO A 251 -4.08 8.94 -9.64
N GLU A 252 -5.07 8.46 -8.89
CA GLU A 252 -6.19 9.22 -8.35
C GLU A 252 -5.95 9.75 -6.92
N ASP A 253 -4.83 9.42 -6.28
CA ASP A 253 -4.52 9.87 -4.93
C ASP A 253 -4.10 11.34 -4.93
N ALA A 254 -5.08 12.21 -4.74
CA ALA A 254 -4.87 13.63 -4.57
C ALA A 254 -4.60 13.97 -3.09
N ASN A 255 -3.36 13.74 -2.66
CA ASN A 255 -2.91 13.95 -1.30
C ASN A 255 -2.31 15.36 -1.06
N ALA A 256 -2.11 15.71 0.21
CA ALA A 256 -1.66 17.04 0.65
C ALA A 256 -0.16 17.32 0.43
N TYR A 257 0.61 16.34 -0.04
CA TYR A 257 2.09 16.38 -0.07
C TYR A 257 2.68 16.25 -1.46
N THR A 258 1.83 16.03 -2.46
CA THR A 258 2.26 15.80 -3.84
C THR A 258 1.75 16.93 -4.73
N GLY A 259 2.69 17.61 -5.37
CA GLY A 259 2.47 18.58 -6.42
C GLY A 259 3.13 18.11 -7.71
N PHE A 260 3.56 19.06 -8.54
CA PHE A 260 4.28 18.76 -9.76
C PHE A 260 5.00 19.99 -10.30
N ARG A 261 5.96 19.75 -11.18
CA ARG A 261 6.54 20.77 -12.06
C ARG A 261 6.39 20.35 -13.53
N VAL A 262 6.65 21.29 -14.44
CA VAL A 262 6.34 21.12 -15.86
C VAL A 262 7.61 21.04 -16.70
N VAL A 263 7.64 20.14 -17.67
CA VAL A 263 8.61 20.12 -18.76
C VAL A 263 8.00 20.79 -19.99
N LEU A 264 8.79 21.64 -20.66
CA LEU A 264 8.60 22.03 -22.04
C LEU A 264 9.60 21.26 -22.92
N GLY A 265 9.10 20.30 -23.67
CA GLY A 265 9.89 19.44 -24.53
C GLY A 265 9.07 18.25 -25.04
N GLU A 266 9.44 17.75 -26.22
CA GLU A 266 8.81 16.56 -26.78
C GLU A 266 8.92 15.37 -25.83
N MET A 267 7.92 14.50 -25.87
CA MET A 267 8.01 13.20 -25.22
C MET A 267 9.10 12.35 -25.89
N PRO A 268 9.93 11.62 -25.13
CA PRO A 268 10.72 10.55 -25.70
C PRO A 268 9.86 9.56 -26.49
N LYS A 269 10.42 9.02 -27.57
CA LYS A 269 9.78 7.99 -28.41
C LYS A 269 10.14 6.57 -28.00
N THR A 270 10.91 6.40 -26.92
CA THR A 270 11.34 5.11 -26.39
C THR A 270 10.12 4.29 -25.99
N THR A 271 10.12 3.01 -26.37
CA THR A 271 9.06 2.08 -25.96
C THR A 271 9.14 1.83 -24.45
N PRO A 272 8.03 1.97 -23.70
CA PRO A 272 8.01 1.62 -22.29
C PRO A 272 8.42 0.18 -22.05
N LEU A 273 9.11 -0.08 -20.95
CA LEU A 273 9.48 -1.42 -20.55
C LEU A 273 8.22 -2.25 -20.20
N PRO A 274 8.20 -3.57 -20.44
CA PRO A 274 7.05 -4.40 -20.11
C PRO A 274 6.80 -4.44 -18.59
N VAL A 275 5.53 -4.66 -18.23
CA VAL A 275 5.12 -4.95 -16.84
C VAL A 275 5.75 -6.28 -16.40
N VAL A 276 6.24 -6.33 -15.17
CA VAL A 276 6.81 -7.54 -14.57
C VAL A 276 5.74 -8.24 -13.75
N LEU A 277 5.52 -9.54 -14.02
CA LEU A 277 4.60 -10.36 -13.22
C LEU A 277 5.33 -10.96 -12.01
N GLU A 278 4.65 -10.97 -10.88
CA GLU A 278 5.09 -11.61 -9.65
C GLU A 278 4.91 -13.13 -9.70
N ALA A 279 5.60 -13.85 -8.81
CA ALA A 279 5.61 -15.32 -8.81
C ALA A 279 4.20 -15.91 -8.61
N TYR A 280 3.38 -15.32 -7.74
CA TYR A 280 2.01 -15.79 -7.45
C TYR A 280 1.05 -15.66 -8.65
N GLN A 281 1.39 -14.84 -9.66
CA GLN A 281 0.58 -14.62 -10.87
C GLN A 281 0.93 -15.62 -11.98
N LYS A 282 2.06 -16.33 -11.86
CA LYS A 282 2.57 -17.21 -12.91
C LYS A 282 2.01 -18.62 -12.78
N ASN A 283 1.78 -19.25 -13.95
CA ASN A 283 1.38 -20.66 -14.07
C ASN A 283 0.09 -21.00 -13.30
N VAL A 284 -0.85 -20.06 -13.21
CA VAL A 284 -2.13 -20.25 -12.52
C VAL A 284 -3.11 -20.91 -13.48
N LYS A 285 -3.66 -22.06 -13.06
CA LYS A 285 -4.70 -22.77 -13.81
C LYS A 285 -6.02 -22.02 -13.69
N GLN A 286 -6.61 -21.64 -14.81
CA GLN A 286 -7.89 -20.90 -14.80
C GLN A 286 -9.11 -21.83 -14.70
N ASN A 287 -8.93 -23.09 -15.08
CA ASN A 287 -9.97 -24.10 -14.99
C ASN A 287 -10.13 -24.60 -13.56
N HIS A 288 -11.38 -24.90 -13.20
CA HIS A 288 -11.71 -25.53 -11.93
C HIS A 288 -11.20 -26.99 -11.97
N PRO A 289 -10.43 -27.47 -11.00
CA PRO A 289 -10.20 -28.91 -10.86
C PRO A 289 -11.55 -29.58 -10.61
N GLN A 290 -11.82 -30.70 -11.30
CA GLN A 290 -12.94 -31.60 -10.98
C GLN A 290 -13.02 -31.82 -9.45
N PRO A 291 -14.22 -32.02 -8.86
CA PRO A 291 -14.35 -32.20 -7.42
C PRO A 291 -13.39 -33.29 -6.95
N LEU A 292 -12.48 -32.95 -6.04
CA LEU A 292 -11.47 -33.87 -5.53
C LEU A 292 -12.18 -35.13 -5.00
N SER A 293 -11.90 -36.25 -5.67
CA SER A 293 -12.50 -37.54 -5.42
C SER A 293 -11.67 -38.32 -4.41
N ARG A 294 -11.68 -37.92 -3.13
CA ARG A 294 -11.29 -38.81 -2.01
C ARG A 294 -12.17 -38.56 -0.77
N GLY A 295 -12.93 -39.60 -0.40
CA GLY A 295 -13.79 -39.61 0.79
C GLY A 295 -12.98 -39.38 2.06
N GLY A 296 -13.47 -38.48 2.91
CA GLY A 296 -12.76 -37.87 4.05
C GLY A 296 -12.83 -36.35 3.98
N GLU A 297 -12.57 -35.76 2.80
CA GLU A 297 -12.59 -34.30 2.60
C GLU A 297 -13.98 -33.73 2.29
N ARG A 298 -15.00 -34.58 2.15
CA ARG A 298 -16.41 -34.17 1.89
C ARG A 298 -17.15 -33.61 3.11
N GLY A 299 -16.46 -33.40 4.23
CA GLY A 299 -17.02 -32.77 5.43
C GLY A 299 -17.75 -33.69 6.40
N GLU A 300 -17.81 -35.00 6.14
CA GLU A 300 -18.49 -35.98 6.99
C GLU A 300 -17.57 -36.53 8.10
N GLU A 301 -16.33 -36.88 7.77
CA GLU A 301 -15.34 -37.36 8.74
C GLU A 301 -14.45 -36.20 9.25
N PRO A 302 -14.12 -36.14 10.55
CA PRO A 302 -13.19 -35.15 11.10
C PRO A 302 -11.83 -35.12 10.38
N TRP A 303 -11.45 -33.95 9.86
CA TRP A 303 -10.16 -33.74 9.18
C TRP A 303 -9.47 -32.44 9.62
N PHE A 304 -8.15 -32.49 9.79
CA PHE A 304 -7.29 -31.36 10.18
C PHE A 304 -5.86 -31.53 9.67
N ILE A 305 -5.27 -30.44 9.19
CA ILE A 305 -3.86 -30.33 8.80
C ILE A 305 -3.22 -29.07 9.39
N ASN A 306 -1.97 -29.21 9.83
CA ASN A 306 -1.14 -28.11 10.32
C ASN A 306 0.09 -27.95 9.43
N TYR A 307 0.02 -27.01 8.47
CA TYR A 307 1.09 -26.78 7.50
C TYR A 307 2.39 -26.30 8.13
N VAL A 308 2.33 -25.69 9.32
CA VAL A 308 3.54 -25.25 10.06
C VAL A 308 4.31 -26.45 10.57
N LYS A 309 3.62 -27.36 11.26
CA LYS A 309 4.22 -28.59 11.80
C LYS A 309 4.87 -29.44 10.71
N GLU A 310 4.28 -29.42 9.51
CA GLU A 310 4.78 -30.17 8.35
C GLU A 310 5.82 -29.41 7.52
N ARG A 311 6.17 -28.16 7.87
CA ARG A 311 7.08 -27.28 7.10
C ARG A 311 6.62 -27.05 5.65
N ARG A 312 5.30 -26.98 5.45
CA ARG A 312 4.64 -26.77 4.17
C ARG A 312 3.98 -25.39 4.04
N HIS A 313 4.05 -24.56 5.09
CA HIS A 313 3.50 -23.20 5.19
C HIS A 313 4.26 -22.18 4.31
N PRO A 314 3.72 -20.96 4.13
CA PRO A 314 4.42 -19.88 3.42
C PRO A 314 5.82 -19.63 3.97
N ILE A 315 6.81 -19.57 3.09
CA ILE A 315 8.21 -19.31 3.44
C ILE A 315 8.61 -17.94 2.91
N ILE A 316 9.13 -17.09 3.79
CA ILE A 316 9.73 -15.81 3.43
C ILE A 316 11.24 -16.03 3.31
N PRO A 317 11.90 -15.59 2.23
CA PRO A 317 13.34 -15.72 2.11
C PRO A 317 14.06 -15.03 3.28
N LYS A 318 15.14 -15.66 3.75
CA LYS A 318 15.95 -15.09 4.84
C LYS A 318 16.61 -13.79 4.39
N ASP A 319 16.85 -12.90 5.34
CA ASP A 319 17.61 -11.66 5.13
C ASP A 319 17.08 -10.78 3.99
N SER A 320 15.76 -10.81 3.76
CA SER A 320 15.10 -9.96 2.77
C SER A 320 14.83 -8.57 3.37
N TRP A 321 15.24 -7.53 2.63
CA TRP A 321 15.17 -6.11 3.02
C TRP A 321 14.48 -5.27 1.94
N GLY A 322 13.30 -5.74 1.49
CA GLY A 322 12.51 -5.12 0.42
C GLY A 322 12.62 -5.91 -0.90
N PRO A 323 11.54 -6.02 -1.69
CA PRO A 323 10.18 -5.50 -1.44
C PRO A 323 9.41 -6.30 -0.37
N ILE A 324 9.95 -7.42 0.09
CA ILE A 324 9.43 -8.17 1.24
C ILE A 324 10.47 -8.20 2.36
N PHE A 325 10.00 -8.20 3.61
CA PHE A 325 10.87 -8.13 4.79
C PHE A 325 10.75 -9.40 5.63
N SER A 326 11.90 -10.00 5.93
CA SER A 326 11.92 -11.26 6.70
C SER A 326 11.63 -11.06 8.19
N GLN A 327 11.76 -9.84 8.72
CA GLN A 327 11.77 -9.58 10.16
C GLN A 327 10.38 -9.35 10.78
N HIS A 328 9.49 -8.61 10.11
CA HIS A 328 8.20 -8.24 10.67
C HIS A 328 7.08 -8.46 9.65
N ASN A 329 6.15 -9.34 10.00
CA ASN A 329 5.07 -9.79 9.13
C ASN A 329 3.78 -9.91 9.96
N HIS A 330 2.74 -9.16 9.60
CA HIS A 330 1.54 -9.03 10.44
C HIS A 330 0.28 -8.74 9.61
N TYR A 331 -0.88 -8.77 10.28
CA TYR A 331 -2.21 -8.59 9.71
C TYR A 331 -2.50 -9.50 8.52
N SER A 332 -2.78 -10.77 8.80
CA SER A 332 -3.05 -11.79 7.79
C SER A 332 -4.42 -11.65 7.12
N ALA A 333 -4.49 -11.99 5.84
CA ALA A 333 -5.70 -12.25 5.08
C ALA A 333 -5.58 -13.57 4.31
N ILE A 334 -6.70 -14.26 4.11
CA ILE A 334 -6.78 -15.50 3.32
C ILE A 334 -8.06 -15.51 2.51
N GLY A 335 -7.98 -15.96 1.26
CA GLY A 335 -9.12 -16.07 0.36
C GLY A 335 -8.96 -17.28 -0.57
N VAL A 336 -10.08 -17.91 -0.90
CA VAL A 336 -10.13 -19.03 -1.85
C VAL A 336 -10.54 -18.50 -3.23
N CYS A 337 -9.70 -18.72 -4.22
CA CYS A 337 -9.98 -18.36 -5.61
C CYS A 337 -11.04 -19.29 -6.23
N PRO A 338 -11.77 -18.84 -7.28
CA PRO A 338 -12.75 -19.68 -7.97
C PRO A 338 -12.23 -21.02 -8.50
N ASN A 339 -10.94 -21.11 -8.87
CA ASN A 339 -10.26 -22.33 -9.29
C ASN A 339 -9.85 -23.26 -8.13
N GLY A 340 -10.13 -22.89 -6.88
CA GLY A 340 -9.75 -23.65 -5.69
C GLY A 340 -8.34 -23.38 -5.16
N ASP A 341 -7.55 -22.51 -5.80
CA ASP A 341 -6.31 -22.01 -5.21
C ASP A 341 -6.64 -21.21 -3.95
N VAL A 342 -5.72 -21.20 -2.98
CA VAL A 342 -5.84 -20.37 -1.78
C VAL A 342 -4.74 -19.33 -1.81
N LEU A 343 -5.12 -18.06 -1.68
CA LEU A 343 -4.18 -16.94 -1.52
C LEU A 343 -4.15 -16.53 -0.05
N ALA A 344 -2.96 -16.47 0.51
CA ALA A 344 -2.70 -15.87 1.81
C ALA A 344 -1.84 -14.62 1.60
N CYS A 345 -2.21 -13.49 2.19
CA CYS A 345 -1.40 -12.27 2.18
C CYS A 345 -1.32 -11.64 3.56
N TRP A 346 -0.33 -10.77 3.75
CA TRP A 346 -0.03 -10.08 5.00
C TRP A 346 0.83 -8.85 4.68
N TYR A 347 0.85 -7.86 5.56
CA TYR A 347 1.83 -6.78 5.40
C TYR A 347 3.19 -7.21 5.96
N THR A 348 4.25 -6.68 5.35
CA THR A 348 5.64 -6.95 5.67
C THR A 348 6.40 -5.63 5.76
N CYS A 349 7.22 -5.43 6.79
CA CYS A 349 7.84 -4.13 7.05
C CYS A 349 9.12 -4.22 7.89
N VAL A 350 9.81 -3.08 8.04
CA VAL A 350 10.84 -2.90 9.08
C VAL A 350 10.21 -2.28 10.34
N SER A 351 9.26 -1.37 10.16
CA SER A 351 8.42 -0.78 11.21
C SER A 351 6.97 -0.73 10.78
N GLU A 352 6.03 -0.99 11.70
CA GLU A 352 4.61 -0.97 11.39
C GLU A 352 4.07 0.43 11.03
N SER A 353 4.75 1.50 11.46
CA SER A 353 4.44 2.88 11.06
C SER A 353 5.25 3.35 9.84
N GLY A 354 6.10 2.47 9.30
CA GLY A 354 7.04 2.77 8.23
C GLY A 354 6.35 2.96 6.89
N ARG A 355 6.93 3.78 6.02
CA ARG A 355 6.41 3.99 4.66
C ARG A 355 6.88 2.90 3.69
N GLU A 356 7.85 2.09 4.09
CA GLU A 356 8.32 0.94 3.32
C GLU A 356 7.39 -0.27 3.35
N MET A 357 6.31 -0.21 4.14
CA MET A 357 5.46 -1.36 4.36
C MET A 357 4.75 -1.74 3.06
N ALA A 358 5.05 -2.94 2.59
CA ALA A 358 4.40 -3.57 1.45
C ALA A 358 3.56 -4.76 1.91
N GLN A 359 2.89 -5.42 0.96
CA GLN A 359 2.21 -6.68 1.21
C GLN A 359 2.86 -7.83 0.48
N ALA A 360 3.10 -8.91 1.23
CA ALA A 360 3.56 -10.18 0.67
C ALA A 360 2.37 -11.14 0.54
N CYS A 361 2.52 -12.13 -0.34
CA CYS A 361 1.59 -13.24 -0.42
C CYS A 361 2.30 -14.56 -0.69
N SER A 362 1.55 -15.63 -0.47
CA SER A 362 1.86 -16.98 -0.94
C SER A 362 0.57 -17.64 -1.44
N ARG A 363 0.72 -18.59 -2.38
CA ARG A 363 -0.39 -19.32 -3.00
C ARG A 363 -0.28 -20.81 -2.66
N LEU A 364 -1.35 -21.40 -2.16
CA LEU A 364 -1.54 -22.85 -2.17
C LEU A 364 -2.31 -23.20 -3.44
N ARG A 365 -1.64 -23.87 -4.38
CA ARG A 365 -2.26 -24.28 -5.64
C ARG A 365 -3.25 -25.41 -5.38
N ALA A 366 -4.39 -25.41 -6.07
CA ALA A 366 -5.41 -26.43 -5.90
C ALA A 366 -4.82 -27.83 -6.15
N GLY A 367 -4.97 -28.71 -5.15
CA GLY A 367 -4.40 -30.06 -5.16
C GLY A 367 -2.92 -30.16 -4.80
N ALA A 368 -2.24 -29.04 -4.52
CA ALA A 368 -0.92 -29.07 -3.92
C ALA A 368 -1.01 -29.25 -2.40
N ASP A 369 0.07 -29.78 -1.82
CA ASP A 369 0.19 -29.99 -0.37
C ASP A 369 1.17 -29.00 0.29
N LYS A 370 1.79 -28.13 -0.51
CA LYS A 370 2.77 -27.12 -0.10
C LYS A 370 2.45 -25.75 -0.70
N TRP A 371 2.61 -24.71 0.11
CA TRP A 371 2.50 -23.31 -0.29
C TRP A 371 3.72 -22.90 -1.14
N ASP A 372 3.48 -22.06 -2.15
CA ASP A 372 4.54 -21.41 -2.92
C ASP A 372 5.42 -20.54 -2.01
N GLU A 373 6.66 -20.27 -2.42
CA GLU A 373 7.50 -19.28 -1.74
C GLU A 373 6.82 -17.90 -1.76
N ALA A 374 6.98 -17.13 -0.69
CA ALA A 374 6.37 -15.82 -0.58
C ALA A 374 6.98 -14.82 -1.57
N CYS A 375 6.15 -13.94 -2.13
CA CYS A 375 6.57 -12.88 -3.04
C CYS A 375 5.76 -11.60 -2.77
N LEU A 376 6.15 -10.50 -3.43
CA LEU A 376 5.40 -9.24 -3.37
C LEU A 376 3.99 -9.45 -3.93
N PHE A 377 2.98 -8.90 -3.24
CA PHE A 377 1.57 -9.01 -3.62
C PHE A 377 0.99 -7.67 -4.08
N PHE A 378 1.27 -6.64 -3.29
CA PHE A 378 0.80 -5.28 -3.52
C PHE A 378 1.76 -4.31 -2.82
N ASP A 379 2.11 -3.24 -3.51
CA ASP A 379 2.96 -2.17 -3.00
C ASP A 379 2.68 -0.89 -3.79
N VAL A 380 2.39 0.18 -3.06
CA VAL A 380 2.47 1.57 -3.48
C VAL A 380 3.76 2.09 -2.83
N PRO A 381 4.86 2.23 -3.57
CA PRO A 381 6.19 2.39 -2.99
C PRO A 381 6.30 3.65 -2.15
N ASP A 382 6.96 3.53 -1.01
CA ASP A 382 7.03 4.56 0.04
C ASP A 382 5.63 5.01 0.53
N VAL A 383 4.65 4.11 0.57
CA VAL A 383 3.36 4.31 1.24
C VAL A 383 3.08 3.11 2.15
N ASN A 384 2.53 3.36 3.33
CA ASN A 384 2.24 2.28 4.27
C ASN A 384 0.99 1.50 3.82
N ASP A 385 1.19 0.32 3.21
CA ASP A 385 0.13 -0.53 2.65
C ASP A 385 -0.37 -1.61 3.63
N HIS A 386 -0.96 -1.20 4.75
CA HIS A 386 -1.38 -2.11 5.81
C HIS A 386 -2.79 -2.68 5.64
N ALA A 387 -3.12 -3.58 6.57
CA ALA A 387 -4.44 -4.16 6.79
C ALA A 387 -5.09 -4.82 5.55
N PRO A 388 -4.47 -5.85 4.95
CA PRO A 388 -5.11 -6.57 3.86
C PRO A 388 -6.36 -7.32 4.31
N VAL A 389 -7.35 -7.42 3.40
CA VAL A 389 -8.48 -8.34 3.44
C VAL A 389 -8.65 -8.96 2.06
N LEU A 390 -8.77 -10.29 2.02
CA LEU A 390 -9.13 -11.06 0.83
C LEU A 390 -10.55 -11.58 1.00
N PHE A 391 -11.37 -11.43 -0.04
CA PHE A 391 -12.74 -11.91 -0.05
C PHE A 391 -13.10 -12.40 -1.45
N CYS A 392 -13.72 -13.57 -1.56
CA CYS A 392 -14.21 -14.08 -2.84
C CYS A 392 -15.74 -14.20 -2.81
N ASP A 393 -16.39 -13.64 -3.82
CA ASP A 393 -17.85 -13.74 -4.00
C ASP A 393 -18.28 -15.00 -4.79
N GLY A 394 -17.35 -15.94 -4.94
CA GLY A 394 -17.52 -17.16 -5.74
C GLY A 394 -17.19 -17.01 -7.22
N LYS A 395 -17.02 -15.79 -7.74
CA LYS A 395 -16.61 -15.52 -9.13
C LYS A 395 -15.36 -14.64 -9.21
N ARG A 396 -15.28 -13.65 -8.34
CA ARG A 396 -14.26 -12.61 -8.29
C ARG A 396 -13.59 -12.67 -6.93
N ILE A 397 -12.28 -12.45 -6.90
CA ILE A 397 -11.56 -12.20 -5.66
C ILE A 397 -11.30 -10.70 -5.51
N PHE A 398 -11.66 -10.17 -4.35
CA PHE A 398 -11.44 -8.80 -3.94
C PHE A 398 -10.24 -8.76 -3.00
N HIS A 399 -9.45 -7.71 -3.15
CA HIS A 399 -8.41 -7.31 -2.24
C HIS A 399 -8.69 -5.90 -1.76
N PHE A 400 -8.81 -5.76 -0.45
CA PHE A 400 -8.90 -4.47 0.22
C PHE A 400 -7.66 -4.25 1.07
N CYS A 401 -7.19 -3.02 1.15
CA CYS A 401 -6.21 -2.63 2.15
C CYS A 401 -6.27 -1.13 2.40
N THR A 402 -5.38 -0.62 3.24
CA THR A 402 -5.25 0.79 3.55
C THR A 402 -3.90 1.29 3.11
N GLN A 403 -3.87 2.46 2.47
CA GLN A 403 -2.63 3.19 2.19
C GLN A 403 -2.55 4.44 3.09
N SER A 404 -1.39 4.71 3.67
CA SER A 404 -1.16 5.92 4.47
C SER A 404 0.24 6.49 4.29
N LEU A 405 0.30 7.82 4.26
CA LEU A 405 1.56 8.58 4.29
C LEU A 405 2.04 8.85 5.73
N PHE A 406 1.26 8.43 6.74
CA PHE A 406 1.40 8.78 8.15
C PHE A 406 1.18 7.59 9.10
N GLY A 407 1.92 6.50 8.87
CA GLY A 407 1.75 5.29 9.68
C GLY A 407 0.40 4.64 9.42
N TRP A 408 -0.45 4.50 10.46
CA TRP A 408 -1.73 3.79 10.32
C TRP A 408 -2.92 4.69 9.97
N ASP A 409 -2.79 6.00 10.18
CA ASP A 409 -3.91 6.95 10.15
C ASP A 409 -3.75 8.02 9.07
N ASN A 410 -4.73 8.91 8.92
CA ASN A 410 -4.89 9.82 7.79
C ASN A 410 -4.85 9.07 6.47
N ALA A 411 -5.54 7.94 6.45
CA ALA A 411 -5.38 6.91 5.46
C ALA A 411 -6.51 6.90 4.42
N SER A 412 -6.31 6.09 3.39
CA SER A 412 -7.30 5.82 2.34
C SER A 412 -7.44 4.31 2.17
N ASN A 413 -8.66 3.81 2.35
CA ASN A 413 -8.96 2.42 2.00
C ASN A 413 -9.04 2.27 0.48
N ILE A 414 -8.45 1.19 -0.01
CA ILE A 414 -8.41 0.85 -1.42
C ILE A 414 -9.09 -0.49 -1.69
N VAL A 415 -9.61 -0.64 -2.90
CA VAL A 415 -10.11 -1.91 -3.42
C VAL A 415 -9.50 -2.19 -4.79
N ARG A 416 -9.15 -3.45 -5.02
CA ARG A 416 -8.89 -4.02 -6.35
C ARG A 416 -9.51 -5.40 -6.43
N TRP A 417 -9.68 -5.93 -7.63
CA TRP A 417 -10.23 -7.27 -7.81
C TRP A 417 -9.60 -8.01 -8.98
N SER A 418 -9.74 -9.33 -8.97
CA SER A 418 -9.32 -10.23 -10.04
C SER A 418 -10.48 -11.16 -10.41
N ASP A 419 -10.66 -11.32 -11.73
CA ASP A 419 -11.66 -12.22 -12.34
C ASP A 419 -11.00 -13.49 -12.92
N ASP A 420 -9.69 -13.66 -12.74
CA ASP A 420 -8.87 -14.73 -13.31
C ASP A 420 -7.98 -15.39 -12.24
N ASN A 421 -8.57 -15.61 -11.06
CA ASN A 421 -7.94 -16.35 -9.95
C ASN A 421 -6.65 -15.70 -9.42
N GLY A 422 -6.60 -14.37 -9.42
CA GLY A 422 -5.48 -13.58 -8.91
C GLY A 422 -4.30 -13.46 -9.87
N VAL A 423 -4.49 -13.67 -11.18
CA VAL A 423 -3.42 -13.48 -12.19
C VAL A 423 -3.32 -12.02 -12.58
N THR A 424 -4.44 -11.42 -13.02
CA THR A 424 -4.54 -10.00 -13.30
C THR A 424 -5.44 -9.33 -12.28
N TRP A 425 -5.11 -8.09 -11.94
CA TRP A 425 -5.90 -7.27 -11.00
C TRP A 425 -6.34 -6.00 -11.71
N SER A 426 -7.53 -5.52 -11.37
CA SER A 426 -7.98 -4.18 -11.74
C SER A 426 -6.98 -3.13 -11.23
N HIS A 427 -6.98 -1.96 -11.85
CA HIS A 427 -6.34 -0.80 -11.22
C HIS A 427 -6.97 -0.59 -9.84
N PRO A 428 -6.16 -0.40 -8.79
CA PRO A 428 -6.67 -0.15 -7.45
C PRO A 428 -7.42 1.18 -7.42
N ARG A 429 -8.46 1.22 -6.59
CA ARG A 429 -9.32 2.39 -6.40
C ARG A 429 -9.42 2.76 -4.93
N ILE A 430 -9.27 4.03 -4.62
CA ILE A 430 -9.61 4.64 -3.36
C ILE A 430 -11.13 4.59 -3.22
N MET A 431 -11.59 3.92 -2.17
CA MET A 431 -13.02 3.64 -1.96
C MET A 431 -13.81 4.90 -1.59
N VAL A 432 -13.14 5.86 -0.94
CA VAL A 432 -13.73 7.09 -0.43
C VAL A 432 -12.82 8.26 -0.81
N THR A 433 -13.34 9.17 -1.62
CA THR A 433 -12.59 10.24 -2.27
C THR A 433 -12.08 11.31 -1.28
N ARG A 434 -11.17 12.16 -1.76
CA ARG A 434 -10.46 13.16 -0.93
C ARG A 434 -11.40 14.11 -0.16
N ASP A 435 -12.60 14.34 -0.67
CA ASP A 435 -13.66 15.24 -0.17
C ASP A 435 -14.52 14.63 0.95
N ALA A 436 -14.45 13.31 1.15
CA ALA A 436 -15.27 12.65 2.14
C ALA A 436 -14.87 13.01 3.58
N LYS A 437 -15.89 13.24 4.40
CA LYS A 437 -15.76 13.57 5.83
C LYS A 437 -15.56 12.32 6.69
N ASP A 438 -16.15 11.21 6.28
CA ASP A 438 -16.15 9.94 6.99
C ASP A 438 -15.07 9.01 6.40
N ARG A 439 -13.81 9.25 6.75
CA ARG A 439 -12.72 8.33 6.38
C ARG A 439 -12.60 7.23 7.42
N LEU A 440 -12.38 6.02 6.92
CA LEU A 440 -12.06 4.83 7.69
C LEU A 440 -10.67 4.37 7.29
N SER A 441 -10.02 3.64 8.20
CA SER A 441 -8.76 2.94 7.95
C SER A 441 -8.98 1.44 8.19
N GLN A 442 -7.92 0.65 8.03
CA GLN A 442 -7.85 -0.78 8.31
C GLN A 442 -9.13 -1.60 8.01
N PRO A 443 -9.33 -2.07 6.77
CA PRO A 443 -10.39 -3.03 6.52
C PRO A 443 -10.11 -4.30 7.33
N CYS A 444 -11.16 -4.82 7.96
CA CYS A 444 -11.03 -5.87 8.96
C CYS A 444 -11.62 -7.20 8.50
N SER A 445 -12.79 -7.16 7.88
CA SER A 445 -13.46 -8.34 7.34
C SER A 445 -14.54 -7.93 6.35
N ALA A 446 -14.89 -8.85 5.44
CA ALA A 446 -15.87 -8.60 4.41
C ALA A 446 -16.78 -9.80 4.20
N PHE A 447 -18.02 -9.55 3.76
CA PHE A 447 -18.90 -10.57 3.21
C PHE A 447 -19.76 -9.99 2.08
N GLN A 448 -20.41 -10.88 1.33
CA GLN A 448 -21.46 -10.52 0.38
C GLN A 448 -22.82 -10.99 0.91
N ALA A 449 -23.78 -10.07 0.99
CA ALA A 449 -25.16 -10.37 1.34
C ALA A 449 -25.89 -11.09 0.19
N SER A 450 -27.03 -11.71 0.49
CA SER A 450 -27.81 -12.48 -0.49
C SER A 450 -28.29 -11.66 -1.70
N ASP A 451 -28.46 -10.35 -1.55
CA ASP A 451 -28.81 -9.42 -2.63
C ASP A 451 -27.62 -8.97 -3.49
N GLY A 452 -26.41 -9.49 -3.21
CA GLY A 452 -25.18 -9.14 -3.89
C GLY A 452 -24.42 -7.95 -3.31
N THR A 453 -24.98 -7.27 -2.29
CA THR A 453 -24.34 -6.15 -1.59
C THR A 453 -23.04 -6.61 -0.92
N LEU A 454 -21.94 -5.90 -1.18
CA LEU A 454 -20.69 -6.09 -0.48
C LEU A 454 -20.68 -5.26 0.80
N VAL A 455 -20.31 -5.88 1.90
CA VAL A 455 -20.15 -5.24 3.21
C VAL A 455 -18.73 -5.45 3.68
N LEU A 456 -18.06 -4.35 4.01
CA LEU A 456 -16.71 -4.32 4.54
C LEU A 456 -16.75 -3.63 5.91
N ALA A 457 -16.28 -4.30 6.95
CA ALA A 457 -16.08 -3.66 8.24
C ALA A 457 -14.68 -3.08 8.31
N CYS A 458 -14.55 -1.85 8.78
CA CYS A 458 -13.29 -1.11 8.85
C CYS A 458 -13.12 -0.50 10.22
N ASP A 459 -11.87 -0.31 10.60
CA ASP A 459 -11.59 0.56 11.73
C ASP A 459 -11.81 2.04 11.34
N GLY A 460 -12.09 2.90 12.32
CA GLY A 460 -12.11 4.35 12.10
C GLY A 460 -10.71 4.93 12.00
N ASP A 461 -10.54 5.97 11.18
CA ASP A 461 -9.27 6.69 11.06
C ASP A 461 -8.90 7.37 12.41
N ASN A 462 -7.67 7.20 12.90
CA ASN A 462 -7.25 7.52 14.28
C ASN A 462 -8.00 6.75 15.36
N HIS A 463 -8.61 5.60 15.00
CA HIS A 463 -9.36 4.74 15.90
C HIS A 463 -10.46 5.51 16.66
N VAL A 464 -11.23 6.37 15.98
CA VAL A 464 -12.26 7.22 16.63
C VAL A 464 -13.67 6.64 16.58
N ASP A 465 -13.95 5.77 15.62
CA ASP A 465 -15.20 5.02 15.45
C ASP A 465 -14.88 3.65 14.84
N GLU A 466 -15.80 2.68 14.82
CA GLU A 466 -15.69 1.51 13.91
C GLU A 466 -16.99 1.38 13.12
N ARG A 467 -16.90 1.21 11.80
CA ARG A 467 -18.06 1.35 10.90
C ARG A 467 -18.02 0.38 9.72
N LEU A 468 -19.15 0.30 9.01
CA LEU A 468 -19.24 -0.45 7.75
C LEU A 468 -19.05 0.47 6.54
N MET A 469 -18.42 -0.08 5.51
CA MET A 469 -18.47 0.41 4.14
C MET A 469 -19.31 -0.56 3.31
N ILE A 470 -20.21 0.00 2.49
CA ILE A 470 -21.19 -0.78 1.73
C ILE A 470 -21.09 -0.43 0.26
N SER A 471 -21.07 -1.45 -0.59
CA SER A 471 -21.13 -1.31 -2.04
C SER A 471 -22.27 -2.15 -2.61
N LYS A 472 -23.11 -1.52 -3.42
CA LYS A 472 -24.25 -2.17 -4.11
C LYS A 472 -23.99 -2.45 -5.60
N ASP A 473 -22.79 -2.11 -6.08
CA ASP A 473 -22.40 -2.18 -7.49
C ASP A 473 -21.11 -2.99 -7.68
N ARG A 474 -20.95 -4.04 -6.86
CA ARG A 474 -19.82 -4.99 -6.90
C ARG A 474 -18.45 -4.33 -6.71
N GLY A 475 -18.38 -3.32 -5.86
CA GLY A 475 -17.15 -2.68 -5.40
C GLY A 475 -16.75 -1.43 -6.19
N LEU A 476 -17.60 -0.91 -7.08
CA LEU A 476 -17.30 0.27 -7.89
C LEU A 476 -17.47 1.57 -7.09
N THR A 477 -18.50 1.65 -6.25
CA THR A 477 -18.76 2.77 -5.34
C THR A 477 -19.04 2.27 -3.92
N TRP A 478 -18.69 3.10 -2.94
CA TRP A 478 -18.79 2.76 -1.52
C TRP A 478 -19.44 3.88 -0.72
N LYS A 479 -20.28 3.49 0.24
CA LYS A 479 -20.88 4.39 1.23
C LYS A 479 -20.46 3.95 2.63
N VAL A 480 -20.08 4.91 3.48
CA VAL A 480 -19.87 4.68 4.91
C VAL A 480 -21.21 4.71 5.64
N ALA A 481 -21.49 3.68 6.44
CA ALA A 481 -22.67 3.60 7.30
C ALA A 481 -22.59 4.61 8.45
N ARG A 482 -23.74 5.02 9.00
CA ARG A 482 -23.78 6.07 10.04
C ARG A 482 -23.41 5.55 11.44
N GLY A 483 -23.68 4.28 11.72
CA GLY A 483 -23.60 3.72 13.07
C GLY A 483 -22.17 3.38 13.48
N ASP A 484 -21.72 4.02 14.55
CA ASP A 484 -20.44 3.76 15.21
C ASP A 484 -20.58 2.66 16.25
N MET A 485 -19.88 1.55 16.03
CA MET A 485 -19.88 0.39 16.91
C MET A 485 -19.32 0.70 18.31
N ARG A 486 -18.38 1.63 18.45
CA ARG A 486 -17.84 2.02 19.78
C ARG A 486 -18.87 2.75 20.60
N LYS A 487 -19.55 3.74 20.00
CA LYS A 487 -20.64 4.47 20.66
C LYS A 487 -21.74 3.52 21.08
N ALA A 488 -22.12 2.58 20.21
CA ALA A 488 -23.12 1.56 20.53
C ALA A 488 -22.69 0.64 21.68
N TYR A 489 -21.38 0.46 21.90
CA TYR A 489 -20.81 -0.27 23.04
C TYR A 489 -20.38 0.64 24.21
N GLY A 490 -21.10 1.74 24.42
CA GLY A 490 -20.90 2.64 25.56
C GLY A 490 -19.58 3.41 25.53
N GLY A 491 -19.01 3.64 24.33
CA GLY A 491 -17.77 4.40 24.14
C GLY A 491 -16.49 3.66 24.54
N LYS A 492 -16.57 2.36 24.85
CA LYS A 492 -15.39 1.56 25.20
C LYS A 492 -14.50 1.33 23.97
N TYR A 493 -13.20 1.20 24.21
CA TYR A 493 -12.24 0.90 23.17
C TYR A 493 -12.42 -0.53 22.64
N VAL A 494 -13.00 -0.64 21.44
CA VAL A 494 -13.20 -1.88 20.69
C VAL A 494 -12.81 -1.63 19.24
N ILE A 495 -12.14 -2.60 18.62
CA ILE A 495 -11.55 -2.48 17.26
C ILE A 495 -11.67 -3.81 16.52
N HIS A 496 -11.23 -3.84 15.27
CA HIS A 496 -11.07 -5.02 14.43
C HIS A 496 -12.37 -5.82 14.25
N PRO A 497 -13.44 -5.19 13.73
CA PRO A 497 -14.73 -5.85 13.55
C PRO A 497 -14.62 -7.06 12.60
N ALA A 498 -15.04 -8.22 13.10
CA ALA A 498 -15.26 -9.45 12.33
C ALA A 498 -16.77 -9.62 12.07
N ILE A 499 -17.20 -9.38 10.84
CA ILE A 499 -18.62 -9.37 10.46
C ILE A 499 -19.09 -10.67 9.80
N VAL A 500 -20.32 -11.09 10.11
CA VAL A 500 -21.01 -12.20 9.45
C VAL A 500 -22.51 -11.90 9.29
N PRO A 501 -23.14 -12.33 8.19
CA PRO A 501 -24.59 -12.25 8.04
C PRO A 501 -25.29 -13.33 8.88
N THR A 502 -26.45 -13.02 9.43
CA THR A 502 -27.38 -13.99 10.04
C THR A 502 -28.34 -14.55 8.99
N LYS A 503 -29.08 -15.61 9.33
CA LYS A 503 -30.07 -16.22 8.42
C LYS A 503 -31.21 -15.26 8.07
N ASP A 504 -31.57 -14.35 8.96
CA ASP A 504 -32.61 -13.33 8.77
C ASP A 504 -32.09 -12.03 8.11
N GLY A 505 -30.83 -12.00 7.67
CA GLY A 505 -30.24 -10.86 6.95
C GLY A 505 -29.72 -9.72 7.85
N ALA A 506 -29.73 -9.89 9.16
CA ALA A 506 -29.01 -9.01 10.08
C ALA A 506 -27.48 -9.22 9.96
N ILE A 507 -26.71 -8.31 10.55
CA ILE A 507 -25.25 -8.35 10.58
C ILE A 507 -24.81 -8.50 12.04
N LEU A 508 -24.03 -9.54 12.33
CA LEU A 508 -23.28 -9.65 13.58
C LEU A 508 -21.87 -9.14 13.37
N SER A 509 -21.35 -8.39 14.35
CA SER A 509 -19.98 -7.92 14.40
C SER A 509 -19.34 -8.32 15.73
N PHE A 510 -18.30 -9.15 15.68
CA PHE A 510 -17.48 -9.49 16.84
C PHE A 510 -16.28 -8.54 16.89
N LEU A 511 -16.06 -7.85 18.00
CA LEU A 511 -14.95 -6.91 18.13
C LEU A 511 -13.93 -7.35 19.18
N ARG A 512 -12.69 -6.91 19.00
CA ARG A 512 -11.65 -7.02 20.02
C ARG A 512 -11.98 -6.08 21.18
N GLY A 513 -11.96 -6.59 22.40
CA GLY A 513 -12.13 -5.83 23.65
C GLY A 513 -11.56 -6.59 24.85
N GLN A 514 -11.19 -5.88 25.92
CA GLN A 514 -10.36 -6.41 27.03
C GLN A 514 -11.11 -7.31 28.05
N HIS A 515 -12.45 -7.30 28.06
CA HIS A 515 -13.25 -8.00 29.08
C HIS A 515 -13.84 -9.33 28.60
N LEU A 516 -15.13 -9.33 28.26
CA LEU A 516 -15.79 -10.34 27.44
C LEU A 516 -15.81 -9.83 26.01
N MET A 517 -15.75 -10.74 25.04
CA MET A 517 -15.78 -10.35 23.64
C MET A 517 -17.15 -9.74 23.30
N PRO A 518 -17.21 -8.47 22.88
CA PRO A 518 -18.44 -7.81 22.46
C PRO A 518 -18.93 -8.37 21.13
N VAL A 519 -20.24 -8.53 21.01
CA VAL A 519 -20.92 -8.79 19.75
C VAL A 519 -22.04 -7.76 19.56
N LEU A 520 -22.02 -7.10 18.40
CA LEU A 520 -23.01 -6.10 18.03
C LEU A 520 -23.86 -6.64 16.88
N THR A 521 -25.13 -6.24 16.86
CA THR A 521 -26.09 -6.64 15.82
C THR A 521 -26.68 -5.40 15.15
N SER A 522 -26.71 -5.39 13.82
CA SER A 522 -27.39 -4.36 13.03
C SER A 522 -28.41 -5.00 12.07
N LYS A 523 -29.54 -4.33 11.88
CA LYS A 523 -30.62 -4.75 10.95
C LYS A 523 -30.85 -3.74 9.83
N ASP A 524 -30.07 -2.67 9.80
CA ASP A 524 -30.22 -1.51 8.92
C ASP A 524 -28.89 -1.14 8.25
N TRP A 525 -28.12 -2.17 7.90
CA TRP A 525 -26.81 -2.02 7.24
C TRP A 525 -25.80 -1.17 8.03
N GLY A 526 -25.77 -1.34 9.34
CA GLY A 526 -24.81 -0.68 10.21
C GLY A 526 -25.12 0.78 10.53
N ASP A 527 -26.32 1.28 10.23
CA ASP A 527 -26.75 2.61 10.66
C ASP A 527 -27.06 2.64 12.16
N THR A 528 -27.56 1.54 12.73
CA THR A 528 -27.73 1.34 14.17
C THR A 528 -27.19 -0.03 14.62
N TRP A 529 -26.81 -0.09 15.89
CA TRP A 529 -26.22 -1.28 16.51
C TRP A 529 -26.78 -1.53 17.90
N ALA A 530 -27.10 -2.79 18.19
CA ALA A 530 -27.42 -3.27 19.53
C ALA A 530 -26.28 -4.17 20.01
N ALA A 531 -25.72 -3.87 21.19
CA ALA A 531 -24.59 -4.60 21.75
C ALA A 531 -25.02 -5.63 22.80
N ARG A 532 -24.32 -6.77 22.81
CA ARG A 532 -24.32 -7.75 23.91
C ARG A 532 -22.91 -8.32 24.08
N THR A 533 -22.67 -9.09 25.13
CA THR A 533 -21.43 -9.85 25.31
C THR A 533 -21.62 -11.30 24.89
N THR A 534 -20.56 -11.90 24.35
CA THR A 534 -20.48 -13.36 24.12
C THR A 534 -20.01 -14.08 25.40
N PRO A 535 -20.15 -15.41 25.49
CA PRO A 535 -19.51 -16.19 26.57
C PRO A 535 -17.98 -16.26 26.45
N PHE A 536 -17.39 -15.67 25.39
CA PHE A 536 -15.97 -15.77 25.11
C PHE A 536 -15.16 -14.68 25.83
N PRO A 537 -13.91 -15.00 26.25
CA PRO A 537 -13.03 -14.01 26.83
C PRO A 537 -12.69 -12.93 25.80
N GLY A 538 -12.46 -11.73 26.29
CA GLY A 538 -11.90 -10.64 25.53
C GLY A 538 -10.48 -10.95 25.06
N ILE A 539 -10.09 -10.30 23.95
CA ILE A 539 -8.77 -10.43 23.34
C ILE A 539 -8.01 -9.09 23.35
N GLY A 540 -6.68 -9.17 23.34
CA GLY A 540 -5.79 -8.03 23.59
C GLY A 540 -4.90 -7.67 22.41
N THR A 541 -3.81 -6.95 22.71
CA THR A 541 -2.81 -6.51 21.73
C THR A 541 -2.23 -7.69 20.94
N GLY A 542 -2.02 -7.51 19.63
CA GLY A 542 -1.50 -8.56 18.76
C GLY A 542 -2.51 -9.65 18.40
N GLN A 543 -3.80 -9.49 18.73
CA GLN A 543 -4.87 -10.44 18.41
C GLN A 543 -6.03 -9.81 17.65
N LYS A 544 -6.62 -10.59 16.73
CA LYS A 544 -7.82 -10.24 15.96
C LYS A 544 -8.69 -11.49 15.75
N ILE A 545 -10.00 -11.30 15.83
CA ILE A 545 -11.02 -12.33 15.62
C ILE A 545 -11.17 -12.59 14.12
N ALA A 546 -11.41 -13.85 13.76
CA ALA A 546 -11.88 -14.22 12.43
C ALA A 546 -13.26 -14.86 12.55
N ALA A 547 -14.22 -14.47 11.71
CA ALA A 547 -15.57 -15.02 11.72
C ALA A 547 -16.03 -15.27 10.28
N LEU A 548 -16.80 -16.34 10.06
CA LEU A 548 -17.32 -16.72 8.75
C LEU A 548 -18.66 -17.44 8.86
N ARG A 549 -19.55 -17.14 7.91
CA ARG A 549 -20.73 -17.96 7.63
C ARG A 549 -20.32 -19.15 6.76
N LEU A 550 -20.37 -20.36 7.32
CA LEU A 550 -20.05 -21.58 6.58
C LEU A 550 -21.17 -21.95 5.61
N ALA A 551 -20.84 -22.74 4.58
CA ALA A 551 -21.78 -23.27 3.59
C ALA A 551 -22.91 -24.12 4.22
N SER A 552 -22.64 -24.78 5.36
CA SER A 552 -23.64 -25.49 6.17
C SER A 552 -24.71 -24.58 6.78
N GLY A 553 -24.47 -23.27 6.77
CA GLY A 553 -25.26 -22.34 7.53
C GLY A 553 -24.96 -22.38 9.03
N ALA A 554 -23.73 -22.73 9.44
CA ALA A 554 -23.16 -22.48 10.77
C ALA A 554 -22.27 -21.21 10.79
N ILE A 555 -22.20 -20.50 11.92
CA ILE A 555 -21.22 -19.43 12.13
C ILE A 555 -19.99 -20.07 12.74
N LEU A 556 -18.85 -19.90 12.08
CA LEU A 556 -17.54 -20.19 12.64
C LEU A 556 -16.94 -18.92 13.23
N LEU A 557 -16.46 -19.02 14.47
CA LEU A 557 -15.67 -18.00 15.14
C LEU A 557 -14.30 -18.58 15.50
N CYS A 558 -13.22 -17.91 15.12
CA CYS A 558 -11.87 -18.24 15.54
C CYS A 558 -11.28 -17.08 16.35
N ALA A 559 -10.82 -17.36 17.57
CA ALA A 559 -10.34 -16.34 18.50
C ALA A 559 -9.34 -16.93 19.52
N HIS A 560 -8.98 -16.15 20.56
CA HIS A 560 -7.95 -16.49 21.54
C HIS A 560 -8.52 -16.67 22.95
N ASP A 561 -8.04 -17.68 23.66
CA ASP A 561 -8.39 -17.95 25.07
C ASP A 561 -7.30 -17.43 26.01
N ASN A 562 -7.19 -16.11 26.19
CA ASN A 562 -6.09 -15.50 26.95
C ASN A 562 -6.08 -15.80 28.46
N LYS A 563 -7.22 -16.24 29.00
CA LYS A 563 -7.38 -16.51 30.43
C LYS A 563 -7.26 -17.99 30.76
N ASN A 564 -6.96 -18.84 29.77
CA ASN A 564 -6.93 -20.30 29.89
C ASN A 564 -8.25 -20.88 30.43
N THR A 565 -9.37 -20.28 30.01
CA THR A 565 -10.71 -20.56 30.56
C THR A 565 -11.58 -21.43 29.66
N LEU A 566 -11.27 -21.52 28.37
CA LEU A 566 -12.08 -22.25 27.39
C LEU A 566 -11.39 -23.52 26.91
N VAL A 567 -10.15 -23.39 26.43
CA VAL A 567 -9.39 -24.48 25.79
C VAL A 567 -8.00 -24.66 26.39
N GLY A 568 -7.74 -24.01 27.53
CA GLY A 568 -6.44 -24.03 28.21
C GLY A 568 -5.38 -23.14 27.54
N GLY A 569 -5.81 -22.07 26.88
CA GLY A 569 -4.92 -21.11 26.23
C GLY A 569 -4.80 -21.26 24.71
N GLY A 570 -4.32 -20.20 24.05
CA GLY A 570 -4.07 -20.20 22.60
C GLY A 570 -5.32 -19.98 21.75
N THR A 571 -5.28 -20.46 20.51
CA THR A 571 -6.36 -20.27 19.53
C THR A 571 -7.43 -21.34 19.64
N TYR A 572 -8.69 -20.96 19.46
CA TYR A 572 -9.82 -21.88 19.35
C TYR A 572 -10.69 -21.56 18.14
N ALA A 573 -11.42 -22.58 17.69
CA ALA A 573 -12.54 -22.49 16.77
C ALA A 573 -13.83 -22.85 17.51
N ALA A 574 -14.89 -22.07 17.30
CA ALA A 574 -16.20 -22.25 17.89
C ALA A 574 -17.28 -22.23 16.82
N LEU A 575 -18.27 -23.12 16.91
CA LEU A 575 -19.42 -23.16 16.01
C LEU A 575 -20.70 -22.75 16.71
N SER A 576 -21.47 -21.92 16.03
CA SER A 576 -22.86 -21.61 16.40
C SER A 576 -23.81 -22.00 15.27
N LEU A 577 -24.88 -22.72 15.62
CA LEU A 577 -25.90 -23.20 14.68
C LEU A 577 -27.15 -22.30 14.64
N ASP A 578 -27.25 -21.37 15.58
CA ASP A 578 -28.41 -20.52 15.88
C ASP A 578 -28.09 -19.02 15.85
N ASP A 579 -27.17 -18.64 14.96
CA ASP A 579 -26.75 -17.26 14.70
C ASP A 579 -26.14 -16.56 15.92
N GLY A 580 -25.21 -17.26 16.58
CA GLY A 580 -24.37 -16.73 17.64
C GLY A 580 -25.06 -16.63 19.00
N LYS A 581 -26.16 -17.37 19.21
CA LYS A 581 -26.83 -17.47 20.52
C LYS A 581 -26.12 -18.51 21.38
N THR A 582 -25.98 -19.73 20.87
CA THR A 582 -25.28 -20.83 21.56
C THR A 582 -24.02 -21.29 20.79
N TRP A 583 -23.09 -21.88 21.53
CA TRP A 583 -21.79 -22.35 21.01
C TRP A 583 -21.49 -23.79 21.49
N PRO A 584 -22.23 -24.80 20.96
CA PRO A 584 -22.16 -26.18 21.42
C PRO A 584 -20.85 -26.90 21.10
N HIS A 585 -20.01 -26.34 20.21
CA HIS A 585 -18.74 -26.94 19.82
C HIS A 585 -17.63 -25.89 19.89
N VAL A 586 -16.67 -26.10 20.80
CA VAL A 586 -15.45 -25.30 20.90
C VAL A 586 -14.24 -26.22 20.95
N ARG A 587 -13.27 -25.97 20.07
CA ARG A 587 -12.07 -26.80 19.93
C ARG A 587 -10.82 -25.96 19.84
N LYS A 588 -9.75 -26.39 20.51
CA LYS A 588 -8.42 -25.78 20.39
C LYS A 588 -7.85 -25.98 18.99
N VAL A 589 -7.19 -24.97 18.45
CA VAL A 589 -6.53 -25.01 17.14
C VAL A 589 -5.04 -24.73 17.32
N GLU A 590 -4.22 -25.72 17.01
CA GLU A 590 -2.76 -25.62 17.14
C GLU A 590 -2.11 -25.15 15.83
N GLY A 591 -1.04 -24.35 15.92
CA GLY A 591 -0.24 -23.94 14.75
C GLY A 591 -0.65 -22.62 14.07
N VAL A 592 -1.59 -21.88 14.66
CA VAL A 592 -2.06 -20.58 14.16
C VAL A 592 -2.38 -19.64 15.32
N GLY A 593 -2.35 -18.33 15.08
CA GLY A 593 -2.61 -17.31 16.11
C GLY A 593 -2.24 -15.90 15.66
N GLY A 594 -2.30 -14.94 16.59
CA GLY A 594 -2.11 -13.51 16.31
C GLY A 594 -3.35 -12.87 15.69
N TYR A 595 -3.16 -11.96 14.72
CA TYR A 595 -4.28 -11.53 13.88
C TYR A 595 -4.55 -12.64 12.89
N MET A 596 -5.80 -13.08 12.82
CA MET A 596 -6.23 -14.22 12.03
C MET A 596 -7.25 -13.81 10.97
N SER A 597 -7.32 -14.62 9.93
CA SER A 597 -8.32 -14.55 8.85
C SER A 597 -8.73 -15.95 8.46
N VAL A 598 -9.97 -16.11 7.98
CA VAL A 598 -10.55 -17.41 7.67
C VAL A 598 -11.28 -17.38 6.32
N ALA A 599 -11.16 -18.46 5.56
CA ALA A 599 -11.90 -18.64 4.32
C ALA A 599 -12.32 -20.12 4.16
N GLN A 600 -13.44 -20.36 3.49
CA GLN A 600 -13.91 -21.72 3.20
C GLN A 600 -13.86 -21.98 1.69
N ALA A 601 -13.31 -23.14 1.32
CA ALA A 601 -13.32 -23.64 -0.04
C ALA A 601 -14.59 -24.46 -0.33
N ARG A 602 -14.88 -24.67 -1.62
CA ARG A 602 -16.08 -25.39 -2.08
C ARG A 602 -16.09 -26.87 -1.67
N ASP A 603 -14.93 -27.45 -1.42
CA ASP A 603 -14.77 -28.80 -0.88
C ASP A 603 -14.92 -28.84 0.65
N ALA A 604 -15.57 -27.84 1.24
CA ALA A 604 -15.82 -27.68 2.68
C ALA A 604 -14.56 -27.50 3.55
N LYS A 605 -13.35 -27.47 2.98
CA LYS A 605 -12.13 -27.14 3.73
C LYS A 605 -12.17 -25.69 4.19
N ILE A 606 -11.87 -25.50 5.46
CA ILE A 606 -11.78 -24.21 6.13
C ILE A 606 -10.30 -23.93 6.35
N TYR A 607 -9.81 -22.83 5.81
CA TYR A 607 -8.43 -22.39 5.97
C TYR A 607 -8.40 -21.26 7.00
N LEU A 608 -7.52 -21.39 8.00
CA LEU A 608 -7.27 -20.37 9.00
C LEU A 608 -5.80 -19.96 8.91
N PHE A 609 -5.56 -18.67 8.67
CA PHE A 609 -4.22 -18.10 8.53
C PHE A 609 -4.02 -16.99 9.56
N GLY A 610 -2.82 -16.95 10.15
CA GLY A 610 -2.47 -16.02 11.20
C GLY A 610 -1.11 -15.36 10.99
N THR A 611 -0.97 -14.17 11.56
CA THR A 611 0.19 -13.27 11.54
C THR A 611 1.56 -13.91 11.73
N ARG A 612 1.69 -15.01 12.49
CA ARG A 612 2.99 -15.68 12.70
C ARG A 612 3.32 -16.67 11.57
N MET A 613 2.82 -16.40 10.37
CA MET A 613 2.82 -17.31 9.21
C MET A 613 2.22 -18.68 9.52
N GLY A 614 1.31 -18.71 10.50
CA GLY A 614 0.63 -19.92 10.93
C GLY A 614 -0.52 -20.23 9.99
N CYS A 615 -0.51 -21.39 9.36
CA CYS A 615 -1.58 -21.82 8.46
C CYS A 615 -2.03 -23.24 8.81
N VAL A 616 -3.34 -23.41 8.96
CA VAL A 616 -3.99 -24.70 9.18
C VAL A 616 -5.20 -24.82 8.26
N ALA A 617 -5.63 -26.05 7.99
CA ALA A 617 -6.94 -26.30 7.40
C ALA A 617 -7.66 -27.42 8.13
N PHE A 618 -8.98 -27.35 8.16
CA PHE A 618 -9.84 -28.34 8.81
C PHE A 618 -11.22 -28.33 8.18
N ASN A 619 -12.08 -29.28 8.55
CA ASN A 619 -13.49 -29.25 8.17
C ASN A 619 -14.40 -29.05 9.39
N GLU A 620 -15.70 -28.87 9.15
CA GLU A 620 -16.67 -28.63 10.22
C GLU A 620 -16.83 -29.83 11.16
N ALA A 621 -16.78 -31.06 10.65
CA ALA A 621 -16.83 -32.29 11.44
C ALA A 621 -15.73 -32.31 12.52
N TRP A 622 -14.52 -31.85 12.18
CA TRP A 622 -13.44 -31.71 13.15
C TRP A 622 -13.79 -30.71 14.26
N VAL A 623 -14.36 -29.54 13.96
CA VAL A 623 -14.71 -28.60 15.04
C VAL A 623 -15.80 -29.17 15.95
N ARG A 624 -16.72 -29.99 15.41
CA ARG A 624 -17.84 -30.60 16.15
C ARG A 624 -17.41 -31.60 17.23
N GLU A 625 -16.22 -32.18 17.15
CA GLU A 625 -15.67 -33.01 18.24
C GLU A 625 -15.26 -32.19 19.49
N GLY A 626 -15.26 -30.85 19.39
CA GLY A 626 -14.99 -29.95 20.51
C GLY A 626 -16.09 -29.97 21.58
N LYS A 627 -15.73 -29.58 22.81
CA LYS A 627 -16.68 -29.45 23.92
C LYS A 627 -17.34 -28.07 23.88
N GLY A 628 -18.65 -28.00 24.13
CA GLY A 628 -19.38 -26.72 24.17
C GLY A 628 -19.05 -25.84 25.38
N VAL A 629 -19.51 -24.59 25.33
CA VAL A 629 -19.42 -23.65 26.46
C VAL A 629 -20.79 -23.52 27.09
N ALA A 630 -20.89 -23.78 28.40
CA ALA A 630 -22.12 -23.54 29.17
C ALA A 630 -22.40 -22.03 29.25
N GLU A 631 -23.66 -21.63 29.08
CA GLU A 631 -24.09 -20.26 29.36
C GLU A 631 -23.81 -19.92 30.82
N LYS A 632 -23.23 -18.74 31.08
CA LYS A 632 -22.99 -18.21 32.42
C LYS A 632 -24.00 -17.13 32.76
#